data_AF-A0A7S2J783-F1
#
_entry.id   AF-A0A7S2J783-F1
#
_cell.length_a   1.000
_cell.length_b   1.000
_cell.length_c   1.000
_cell.angle_alpha   90.00
_cell.angle_beta   90.00
_cell.angle_gamma   90.00
#
_symmetry.space_group_name_H-M   'P 1'
#
loop_
_entity.id
_entity.type
_entity.pdbx_description
1 polymer ?
#
loop_
_entity_poly.entity_id
_entity_poly.type
_entity_poly.pdbx_seq_one_letter_code
_entity_poly.pdbx_strand_id
1 'polypeptide(L)'
;MDDAKAEVRAAALEVLAQVAAPGSAQALKAVVGRLVDESQQVREAAVQALAQVAGAKADAQSIAAVAELLENKSQDVRRTAVLALGHVAQKGDEQACAAAAALAKHQNAGVRRTALDALRAVSQKGAKATTSAVAACLEDEDD
;
A
#
# COMPACT_ATOMS: atom_id res chain seq x y z
N MET A 1 -17.22 19.23 12.42
CA MET A 1 -17.81 19.38 11.06
C MET A 1 -17.01 18.65 9.99
N ASP A 2 -15.80 18.18 10.29
CA ASP A 2 -15.00 17.38 9.34
C ASP A 2 -15.35 15.88 9.36
N ASP A 3 -15.92 15.35 10.45
CA ASP A 3 -16.38 13.96 10.52
C ASP A 3 -17.49 13.66 9.51
N ALA A 4 -18.50 14.54 9.41
CA ALA A 4 -19.55 14.41 8.41
C ALA A 4 -19.00 14.43 6.96
N LYS A 5 -17.92 15.19 6.71
CA LYS A 5 -17.25 15.17 5.41
C LYS A 5 -16.44 13.89 5.21
N ALA A 6 -15.83 13.35 6.27
CA ALA A 6 -15.08 12.10 6.22
C ALA A 6 -16.02 10.91 5.95
N GLU A 7 -17.18 10.87 6.62
CA GLU A 7 -18.23 9.88 6.37
C GLU A 7 -18.69 9.90 4.90
N VAL A 8 -18.95 11.08 4.34
CA VAL A 8 -19.32 11.21 2.92
C VAL A 8 -18.20 10.73 1.99
N ARG A 9 -16.93 11.04 2.30
CA ARG A 9 -15.77 10.55 1.51
C ARG A 9 -15.62 9.04 1.60
N ALA A 10 -15.82 8.45 2.78
CA ALA A 10 -15.77 7.01 2.99
C ALA A 10 -16.92 6.29 2.24
N ALA A 11 -18.15 6.79 2.37
CA ALA A 11 -19.31 6.25 1.65
C ALA A 11 -19.13 6.35 0.12
N ALA A 12 -18.53 7.45 -0.37
CA ALA A 12 -18.23 7.58 -1.79
C ALA A 12 -17.25 6.51 -2.30
N LEU A 13 -16.28 6.10 -1.48
CA LEU A 13 -15.35 5.02 -1.81
C LEU A 13 -16.05 3.66 -1.85
N GLU A 14 -16.98 3.40 -0.92
CA GLU A 14 -17.78 2.18 -0.92
C GLU A 14 -18.66 2.08 -2.17
N VAL A 15 -19.34 3.17 -2.53
CA VAL A 15 -20.16 3.22 -3.75
C VAL A 15 -19.27 3.03 -4.98
N LEU A 16 -18.12 3.72 -5.06
CA LEU A 16 -17.18 3.57 -6.15
C LEU A 16 -16.72 2.11 -6.30
N ALA A 17 -16.44 1.43 -5.19
CA ALA A 17 -16.02 0.03 -5.19
C ALA A 17 -17.10 -0.92 -5.71
N GLN A 18 -18.38 -0.63 -5.45
CA GLN A 18 -19.51 -1.42 -5.92
C GLN A 18 -19.83 -1.19 -7.41
N VAL A 19 -19.69 0.05 -7.90
CA VAL A 19 -20.09 0.41 -9.27
C VAL A 19 -18.95 0.35 -10.28
N ALA A 20 -17.69 0.44 -9.83
CA ALA A 20 -16.55 0.38 -10.73
C ALA A 20 -16.37 -1.03 -11.30
N ALA A 21 -16.08 -1.10 -12.60
CA ALA A 21 -15.63 -2.35 -13.20
C ALA A 21 -14.31 -2.81 -12.55
N PRO A 22 -14.15 -4.12 -12.25
CA PRO A 22 -12.89 -4.66 -11.75
C PRO A 22 -11.73 -4.31 -12.69
N GLY A 23 -10.63 -3.80 -12.13
CA GLY A 23 -9.46 -3.34 -12.87
C GLY A 23 -9.60 -1.95 -13.49
N SER A 24 -10.64 -1.17 -13.15
CA SER A 24 -10.80 0.20 -13.66
C SER A 24 -9.66 1.11 -13.18
N ALA A 25 -8.79 1.51 -14.10
CA ALA A 25 -7.66 2.40 -13.82
C ALA A 25 -8.10 3.76 -13.23
N GLN A 26 -9.24 4.30 -13.67
CA GLN A 26 -9.78 5.54 -13.13
C GLN A 26 -10.24 5.38 -11.68
N ALA A 27 -10.92 4.28 -11.38
CA ALA A 27 -11.36 4.00 -10.02
C ALA A 27 -10.16 3.73 -9.11
N LEU A 28 -9.18 2.93 -9.56
CA LEU A 28 -7.92 2.70 -8.83
C LEU A 28 -7.21 4.01 -8.51
N LYS A 29 -7.02 4.90 -9.48
CA LYS A 29 -6.39 6.20 -9.26
C LYS A 29 -7.14 7.06 -8.24
N ALA A 30 -8.48 7.08 -8.32
CA ALA A 30 -9.31 7.82 -7.37
C ALA A 30 -9.17 7.28 -5.94
N VAL A 31 -9.16 5.95 -5.78
CA VAL A 31 -9.02 5.30 -4.48
C VAL A 31 -7.61 5.49 -3.91
N VAL A 32 -6.55 5.32 -4.72
CA VAL A 32 -5.15 5.57 -4.29
C VAL A 32 -5.00 6.99 -3.74
N GLY A 33 -5.63 7.98 -4.39
CA GLY A 33 -5.64 9.36 -3.91
C GLY A 33 -6.34 9.61 -2.57
N ARG A 34 -7.02 8.61 -1.99
CA ARG A 34 -7.64 8.66 -0.65
C ARG A 34 -6.84 7.91 0.42
N LEU A 35 -5.77 7.20 0.05
CA LEU A 35 -4.86 6.58 1.03
C LEU A 35 -4.07 7.60 1.86
N VAL A 36 -3.99 8.85 1.38
CA VAL A 36 -3.32 9.97 2.06
C VAL A 36 -4.30 10.91 2.77
N ASP A 37 -5.58 10.53 2.89
CA ASP A 37 -6.60 11.35 3.54
C ASP A 37 -6.26 11.55 5.03
N GLU A 38 -6.60 12.72 5.57
CA GLU A 38 -6.37 13.05 6.98
C GLU A 38 -7.18 12.15 7.92
N SER A 39 -8.39 11.74 7.49
CA SER A 39 -9.26 10.88 8.27
C SER A 39 -8.84 9.42 8.15
N GLN A 40 -8.62 8.78 9.31
CA GLN A 40 -8.35 7.35 9.37
C GLN A 40 -9.46 6.52 8.73
N GLN A 41 -10.72 6.89 8.96
CA GLN A 41 -11.88 6.19 8.40
C GLN A 41 -11.85 6.21 6.86
N VAL A 42 -11.46 7.34 6.26
CA VAL A 42 -11.35 7.46 4.81
C VAL A 42 -10.18 6.63 4.26
N ARG A 43 -9.04 6.62 4.97
CA ARG A 43 -7.89 5.77 4.60
C ARG A 43 -8.26 4.29 4.64
N GLU A 44 -8.97 3.84 5.67
CA GLU A 44 -9.44 2.46 5.80
C GLU A 44 -10.43 2.08 4.70
N ALA A 45 -11.42 2.94 4.44
CA ALA A 45 -12.35 2.75 3.33
C ALA A 45 -11.62 2.68 1.98
N ALA A 46 -10.56 3.47 1.78
CA ALA A 46 -9.76 3.44 0.56
C ALA A 46 -9.02 2.10 0.39
N VAL A 47 -8.45 1.54 1.46
CA VAL A 47 -7.81 0.21 1.42
C VAL A 47 -8.82 -0.87 1.05
N GLN A 48 -10.01 -0.83 1.65
CA GLN A 48 -11.08 -1.78 1.36
C GLN A 48 -11.59 -1.66 -0.08
N ALA A 49 -11.76 -0.42 -0.56
CA ALA A 49 -12.16 -0.15 -1.94
C ALA A 49 -11.09 -0.63 -2.94
N LEU A 50 -9.79 -0.47 -2.64
CA LEU A 50 -8.73 -1.01 -3.50
C LEU A 50 -8.81 -2.51 -3.67
N ALA A 51 -9.08 -3.25 -2.59
CA ALA A 51 -9.20 -4.70 -2.66
C ALA A 51 -10.35 -5.16 -3.58
N GLN A 52 -11.42 -4.38 -3.67
CA GLN A 52 -12.57 -4.68 -4.53
C GLN A 52 -12.33 -4.23 -5.98
N VAL A 53 -11.75 -3.04 -6.17
CA VAL A 53 -11.57 -2.43 -7.49
C VAL A 53 -10.36 -2.98 -8.24
N ALA A 54 -9.30 -3.42 -7.55
CA ALA A 54 -8.09 -3.96 -8.20
C ALA A 54 -8.33 -5.21 -9.05
N GLY A 55 -9.45 -5.91 -8.85
CA GLY A 55 -9.77 -7.12 -9.60
C GLY A 55 -8.71 -8.21 -9.41
N ALA A 56 -8.46 -9.00 -10.45
CA ALA A 56 -7.48 -10.09 -10.39
C ALA A 56 -6.02 -9.60 -10.36
N LYS A 57 -5.74 -8.40 -10.88
CA LYS A 57 -4.39 -7.82 -10.96
C LYS A 57 -4.49 -6.29 -11.08
N ALA A 58 -3.94 -5.57 -10.10
CA ALA A 58 -3.73 -4.14 -10.25
C ALA A 58 -2.67 -3.88 -11.31
N ASP A 59 -2.81 -2.75 -12.03
CA ASP A 59 -1.79 -2.34 -12.99
C ASP A 59 -0.50 -1.88 -12.28
N ALA A 60 0.59 -1.90 -13.03
CA ALA A 60 1.91 -1.47 -12.53
C ALA A 60 1.88 -0.03 -11.98
N GLN A 61 1.05 0.84 -12.57
CA GLN A 61 0.92 2.22 -12.14
C GLN A 61 0.28 2.34 -10.76
N SER A 62 -0.75 1.54 -10.46
CA SER A 62 -1.38 1.52 -9.15
C SER A 62 -0.43 0.95 -8.09
N ILE A 63 0.31 -0.10 -8.41
CA ILE A 63 1.33 -0.67 -7.50
C ILE A 63 2.40 0.37 -7.19
N ALA A 64 2.93 1.06 -8.22
CA ALA A 64 3.92 2.11 -8.04
C ALA A 64 3.39 3.26 -7.17
N ALA A 65 2.17 3.74 -7.45
CA ALA A 65 1.57 4.84 -6.70
C ALA A 65 1.33 4.48 -5.22
N VAL A 66 0.98 3.23 -4.91
CA VAL A 66 0.87 2.77 -3.51
C VAL A 66 2.26 2.62 -2.88
N ALA A 67 3.26 2.15 -3.64
CA ALA A 67 4.63 2.00 -3.14
C ALA A 67 5.28 3.34 -2.77
N GLU A 68 5.00 4.41 -3.51
CA GLU A 68 5.45 5.77 -3.15
C GLU A 68 4.96 6.20 -1.76
N LEU A 69 3.81 5.70 -1.30
CA LEU A 69 3.26 6.03 0.01
C LEU A 69 4.00 5.34 1.17
N LEU A 70 4.84 4.35 0.90
CA LEU A 70 5.70 3.73 1.91
C LEU A 70 6.77 4.69 2.44
N GLU A 71 7.12 5.73 1.69
CA GLU A 71 8.06 6.80 2.09
C GLU A 71 7.35 8.01 2.73
N ASN A 72 6.02 7.96 2.89
CA ASN A 72 5.28 9.11 3.37
C ASN A 72 5.75 9.53 4.78
N LYS A 73 5.75 10.84 5.05
CA LYS A 73 6.15 11.38 6.37
C LYS A 73 5.23 10.89 7.49
N SER A 74 3.94 10.74 7.21
CA SER A 74 2.97 10.24 8.18
C SER A 74 3.10 8.72 8.35
N GLN A 75 3.30 8.28 9.59
CA GLN A 75 3.35 6.85 9.93
C GLN A 75 2.03 6.13 9.63
N ASP A 76 0.90 6.82 9.78
CA ASP A 76 -0.41 6.22 9.51
C ASP A 76 -0.59 5.98 8.00
N VAL A 77 -0.16 6.93 7.17
CA VAL A 77 -0.19 6.77 5.71
C VAL A 77 0.74 5.64 5.27
N ARG A 78 1.94 5.53 5.86
CA ARG A 78 2.84 4.40 5.61
C ARG A 78 2.21 3.05 5.94
N ARG A 79 1.54 2.94 7.09
CA ARG A 79 0.80 1.72 7.46
C ARG A 79 -0.34 1.41 6.50
N THR A 80 -1.11 2.43 6.11
CA THR A 80 -2.18 2.29 5.10
C THR A 80 -1.60 1.80 3.77
N ALA A 81 -0.44 2.30 3.35
CA ALA A 81 0.24 1.89 2.13
C ALA A 81 0.66 0.41 2.15
N VAL A 82 1.18 -0.10 3.27
CA VAL A 82 1.52 -1.53 3.45
C VAL A 82 0.28 -2.40 3.25
N LEU A 83 -0.84 -2.03 3.89
CA LEU A 83 -2.09 -2.77 3.77
C LEU A 83 -2.59 -2.74 2.32
N ALA A 84 -2.62 -1.56 1.71
CA ALA A 84 -3.03 -1.40 0.31
C ALA A 84 -2.18 -2.25 -0.63
N LEU A 85 -0.85 -2.24 -0.49
CA LEU A 85 0.08 -3.07 -1.27
C LEU A 85 -0.23 -4.56 -1.15
N GLY A 86 -0.53 -5.05 0.05
CA GLY A 86 -0.92 -6.44 0.28
C GLY A 86 -2.26 -6.83 -0.38
N HIS A 87 -3.12 -5.86 -0.69
CA HIS A 87 -4.39 -6.08 -1.39
C HIS A 87 -4.28 -5.94 -2.91
N VAL A 88 -3.45 -5.02 -3.40
CA VAL A 88 -3.34 -4.74 -4.84
C VAL A 88 -2.28 -5.59 -5.54
N ALA A 89 -1.22 -5.98 -4.83
CA ALA A 89 -0.16 -6.82 -5.38
C ALA A 89 -0.54 -8.30 -5.27
N GLN A 90 -0.29 -9.06 -6.33
CA GLN A 90 -0.33 -10.52 -6.24
C GLN A 90 0.81 -11.02 -5.33
N LYS A 91 0.60 -12.14 -4.64
CA LYS A 91 1.70 -12.76 -3.89
C LYS A 91 2.83 -13.16 -4.83
N GLY A 92 4.02 -12.64 -4.58
CA GLY A 92 5.18 -12.80 -5.44
C GLY A 92 5.27 -11.78 -6.57
N ASP A 93 4.47 -10.71 -6.55
CA ASP A 93 4.58 -9.63 -7.53
C ASP A 93 5.97 -8.99 -7.44
N GLU A 94 6.74 -9.14 -8.52
CA GLU A 94 8.13 -8.69 -8.59
C GLU A 94 8.25 -7.16 -8.49
N GLN A 95 7.29 -6.40 -9.01
CA GLN A 95 7.33 -4.93 -8.94
C GLN A 95 7.06 -4.46 -7.51
N ALA A 96 6.05 -5.03 -6.85
CA ALA A 96 5.78 -4.73 -5.44
C ALA A 96 6.96 -5.13 -4.55
N CYS A 97 7.56 -6.29 -4.80
CA CYS A 97 8.76 -6.73 -4.08
C CYS A 97 9.95 -5.81 -4.34
N ALA A 98 10.22 -5.41 -5.58
CA ALA A 98 11.34 -4.54 -5.92
C ALA A 98 11.18 -3.14 -5.29
N ALA A 99 9.99 -2.57 -5.37
CA ALA A 99 9.71 -1.26 -4.78
C ALA A 99 9.88 -1.27 -3.27
N ALA A 100 9.34 -2.28 -2.57
CA ALA A 100 9.52 -2.40 -1.13
C ALA A 100 10.98 -2.74 -0.75
N ALA A 101 11.70 -3.54 -1.53
CA ALA A 101 13.12 -3.85 -1.30
C ALA A 101 14.03 -2.62 -1.42
N ALA A 102 13.74 -1.71 -2.34
CA ALA A 102 14.49 -0.46 -2.48
C ALA A 102 14.40 0.40 -1.20
N LEU A 103 13.26 0.36 -0.50
CA LEU A 103 13.01 1.13 0.72
C LEU A 103 13.54 0.48 1.99
N ALA A 104 13.93 -0.79 1.95
CA ALA A 104 14.55 -1.48 3.07
C ALA A 104 15.89 -0.83 3.49
N LYS A 105 16.56 -0.12 2.58
CA LYS A 105 17.82 0.61 2.82
C LYS A 105 17.63 2.12 3.02
N HIS A 106 16.40 2.56 3.29
CA HIS A 106 16.11 3.98 3.44
C HIS A 106 16.70 4.56 4.74
N GLN A 107 17.15 5.82 4.71
CA GLN A 107 17.77 6.49 5.87
C GLN A 107 16.84 6.56 7.11
N ASN A 108 15.54 6.66 6.88
CA ASN A 108 14.54 6.72 7.95
C ASN A 108 14.15 5.30 8.41
N ALA A 109 14.41 4.98 9.67
CA ALA A 109 14.11 3.68 10.26
C ALA A 109 12.62 3.30 10.18
N GLY A 110 11.72 4.28 10.29
CA GLY A 110 10.27 4.06 10.13
C GLY A 110 9.90 3.61 8.72
N VAL A 111 10.56 4.17 7.69
CA VAL A 111 10.38 3.74 6.29
C VAL A 111 10.96 2.35 6.07
N ARG A 112 12.17 2.06 6.59
CA ARG A 112 12.76 0.70 6.49
C ARG A 112 11.83 -0.37 7.06
N ARG A 113 11.27 -0.11 8.24
CA ARG A 113 10.34 -1.05 8.89
C ARG A 113 9.07 -1.26 8.09
N THR A 114 8.47 -0.17 7.59
CA THR A 114 7.30 -0.23 6.69
C THR A 114 7.61 -1.01 5.41
N ALA A 115 8.80 -0.82 4.84
CA ALA A 115 9.26 -1.53 3.65
C ALA A 115 9.36 -3.05 3.87
N LEU A 116 9.93 -3.47 5.00
CA LEU A 116 9.96 -4.88 5.41
C LEU A 116 8.57 -5.47 5.62
N ASP A 117 7.66 -4.71 6.24
CA ASP A 117 6.27 -5.13 6.43
C ASP A 117 5.56 -5.29 5.08
N ALA A 118 5.77 -4.37 4.13
CA ALA A 118 5.27 -4.47 2.77
C ALA A 118 5.83 -5.70 2.05
N LEU A 119 7.15 -5.93 2.11
CA LEU A 119 7.78 -7.13 1.55
C LEU A 119 7.17 -8.40 2.12
N ARG A 120 6.92 -8.46 3.43
CA ARG A 120 6.26 -9.60 4.06
C ARG A 120 4.82 -9.79 3.57
N ALA A 121 4.10 -8.70 3.32
CA ALA A 121 2.74 -8.74 2.82
C ALA A 121 2.66 -9.23 1.36
N VAL A 122 3.58 -8.78 0.50
CA VAL A 122 3.53 -9.08 -0.95
C VAL A 122 4.37 -10.29 -1.37
N SER A 123 5.32 -10.74 -0.55
CA SER A 123 6.17 -11.87 -0.93
C SER A 123 5.46 -13.22 -0.81
N GLN A 124 5.76 -14.11 -1.76
CA GLN A 124 5.33 -15.50 -1.68
C GLN A 124 6.18 -16.22 -0.62
N LYS A 125 5.55 -17.14 0.14
CA LYS A 125 6.21 -17.90 1.22
C LYS A 125 7.45 -18.61 0.66
N GLY A 126 8.66 -18.16 1.05
CA GLY A 126 9.93 -18.72 0.58
C GLY A 126 10.65 -17.93 -0.53
N ALA A 127 10.19 -16.74 -0.90
CA ALA A 127 10.88 -15.91 -1.89
C ALA A 127 12.24 -15.42 -1.35
N LYS A 128 13.30 -15.58 -2.17
CA LYS A 128 14.66 -15.09 -1.87
C LYS A 128 14.72 -13.57 -1.64
N ALA A 129 13.80 -12.83 -2.24
CA ALA A 129 13.69 -11.38 -2.08
C ALA A 129 13.38 -10.98 -0.63
N THR A 130 12.52 -11.72 0.08
CA THR A 130 12.21 -11.45 1.49
C THR A 130 13.38 -11.78 2.40
N THR A 131 14.08 -12.89 2.14
CA THR A 131 15.24 -13.29 2.97
C THR A 131 16.41 -12.34 2.82
N SER A 132 16.69 -11.85 1.60
CA SER A 132 17.79 -10.91 1.36
C SER A 132 17.50 -9.52 1.92
N ALA A 133 16.26 -9.03 1.82
CA ALA A 133 15.91 -7.72 2.36
C ALA A 133 15.87 -7.72 3.90
N VAL A 134 15.37 -8.80 4.52
CA VAL A 134 15.41 -8.95 5.98
C VAL A 134 16.84 -9.07 6.49
N ALA A 135 17.72 -9.81 5.79
CA ALA A 135 19.14 -9.89 6.14
C ALA A 135 19.83 -8.52 6.09
N ALA A 136 19.59 -7.74 5.03
CA ALA A 136 20.16 -6.40 4.89
C ALA A 136 19.73 -5.44 6.00
N CYS A 137 18.50 -5.56 6.52
CA CYS A 137 18.05 -4.71 7.63
C CYS A 137 18.57 -5.17 9.00
N LEU A 138 18.94 -6.45 9.17
CA LEU A 138 19.54 -6.94 10.41
C LEU A 138 21.01 -6.52 10.53
N GLU A 139 21.73 -6.39 9.41
CA GLU A 139 23.11 -5.88 9.40
C GLU A 139 23.20 -4.38 9.75
N ASP A 140 22.16 -3.59 9.47
CA ASP A 140 22.09 -2.14 9.77
C ASP A 140 21.68 -1.81 11.23
N GLU A 141 21.20 -2.78 12.02
CA GLU A 141 20.86 -2.56 13.45
C GLU A 141 22.03 -2.86 14.41
N ASP A 142 23.16 -3.36 13.91
CA ASP A 142 24.36 -3.71 14.70
C ASP A 142 25.43 -2.57 14.78
N ASP A 143 25.14 -1.36 14.28
CA ASP A 143 26.00 -0.15 14.40
C ASP A 143 25.40 0.97 15.29
#